data_AF-A0A8C3JBC5-F1
#
_entry.id   AF-A0A8C3JBC5-F1
#
_cell.length_a   1.000
_cell.length_b   1.000
_cell.length_c   1.000
_cell.angle_alpha   90.00
_cell.angle_beta   90.00
_cell.angle_gamma   90.00
#
_symmetry.space_group_name_H-M   'P 1'
#
loop_
_entity.id
_entity.type
_entity.pdbx_description
1 polymer ?
#
loop_
_entity_poly.entity_id
_entity_poly.type
_entity_poly.pdbx_seq_one_letter_code
_entity_poly.pdbx_strand_id
1 'polypeptide(L)'
;MGLGHKFKEVKRAYTEANKILGDLIKVTPSSKVVGDLAQFMVQNGLSREEVEARADELSFPLSVVEFLQGHIGSPPGGFPEPFRSRVLKDLPRVEGRPGASLPPLDFEALGKELGARHGAPPAPEDLLSAALYPKVYDEFRTFTSTFGPVSCLGTRLFLEGPTIAEEFEVGGGEGFGGGSGGTGRGLEGTGRHWEGTGRQWEGIRGHWEALGGTGRGLGGTGRGLDGTGRHWEGTGRHWEALGGD
;
A
#
# COMPACT_ATOMS: atom_id res chain seq x y z
N MET A 1 -13.67 10.15 0.78
CA MET A 1 -13.73 11.23 1.79
C MET A 1 -14.29 12.56 1.29
N GLY A 2 -14.46 12.82 -0.02
CA GLY A 2 -15.16 14.03 -0.49
C GLY A 2 -14.46 15.38 -0.22
N LEU A 3 -13.25 15.37 0.34
CA LEU A 3 -12.51 16.56 0.77
C LEU A 3 -11.72 17.25 -0.36
N GLY A 4 -11.89 16.86 -1.62
CA GLY A 4 -11.09 17.42 -2.73
C GLY A 4 -11.18 18.94 -2.83
N HIS A 5 -12.37 19.51 -2.61
CA HIS A 5 -12.60 20.96 -2.59
C HIS A 5 -12.01 21.68 -1.36
N LYS A 6 -11.68 20.93 -0.30
CA LYS A 6 -11.10 21.42 0.97
C LYS A 6 -9.60 21.20 1.08
N PHE A 7 -8.90 20.93 -0.03
CA PHE A 7 -7.48 20.59 0.02
C PHE A 7 -6.60 21.65 0.72
N LYS A 8 -6.94 22.94 0.60
CA LYS A 8 -6.24 24.02 1.33
C LYS A 8 -6.40 23.91 2.84
N GLU A 9 -7.58 23.52 3.32
CA GLU A 9 -7.84 23.28 4.75
C GLU A 9 -7.05 22.06 5.23
N VAL A 10 -7.02 20.99 4.45
CA VAL A 10 -6.25 19.77 4.78
C VAL A 10 -4.76 20.09 4.92
N LYS A 11 -4.19 20.92 4.05
CA LYS A 11 -2.78 21.35 4.19
C LYS A 11 -2.52 22.12 5.49
N ARG A 12 -3.44 23.00 5.91
CA ARG A 12 -3.32 23.71 7.19
C ARG A 12 -3.47 22.77 8.37
N ALA A 13 -4.48 21.90 8.34
CA ALA A 13 -4.71 20.89 9.35
C ALA A 13 -3.53 19.92 9.48
N TYR A 14 -2.81 19.62 8.40
CA TYR A 14 -1.61 18.80 8.42
C TYR A 14 -0.49 19.41 9.27
N THR A 15 -0.29 20.73 9.18
CA THR A 15 0.67 21.43 10.06
C THR A 15 0.23 21.38 11.52
N GLU A 16 -1.06 21.56 11.79
CA GLU A 16 -1.58 21.52 13.17
C GLU A 16 -1.56 20.10 13.75
N ALA A 17 -1.93 19.09 12.96
CA ALA A 17 -1.80 17.67 13.30
C ALA A 17 -0.35 17.29 13.65
N ASN A 18 0.62 17.81 12.89
CA ASN A 18 2.03 17.60 13.20
C ASN A 18 2.42 18.17 14.58
N LYS A 19 1.90 19.34 14.95
CA LYS A 19 2.14 19.93 16.28
C LYS A 19 1.48 19.12 17.39
N ILE A 20 0.24 18.67 17.19
CA ILE A 20 -0.48 17.79 18.14
C ILE A 20 0.33 16.52 18.41
N LEU A 21 0.93 15.95 17.36
CA LEU A 21 1.69 14.71 17.43
C LEU A 21 3.15 14.89 17.89
N GLY A 22 3.56 16.09 18.27
CA GLY A 22 4.89 16.35 18.83
C GLY A 22 5.99 16.63 17.80
N ASP A 23 5.63 17.22 16.66
CA ASP A 23 6.54 17.60 15.56
C ASP A 23 7.39 16.44 15.02
N LEU A 24 6.70 15.46 14.44
CA LEU A 24 7.32 14.23 13.95
C LEU A 24 8.23 14.45 12.74
N ILE A 25 9.23 13.59 12.59
CA ILE A 25 9.84 13.32 11.29
C ILE A 25 8.76 12.66 10.43
N LYS A 26 8.40 13.27 9.30
CA LYS A 26 7.25 12.88 8.45
C LYS A 26 7.72 12.17 7.19
N VAL A 27 7.80 10.85 7.26
CA VAL A 27 8.08 9.95 6.13
C VAL A 27 7.26 8.68 6.31
N THR A 28 7.13 7.81 5.31
CA THR A 28 6.39 6.55 5.50
C THR A 28 6.96 5.77 6.69
N PRO A 29 6.13 5.34 7.68
CA PRO A 29 4.66 5.49 7.76
C PRO A 29 4.15 6.72 8.54
N SER A 30 4.98 7.47 9.27
CA SER A 30 4.57 8.61 10.12
C SER A 30 3.90 9.76 9.35
N SER A 31 4.25 10.01 8.09
CA SER A 31 3.56 11.02 7.26
C SER A 31 2.08 10.68 7.03
N LYS A 32 1.74 9.38 6.95
CA LYS A 32 0.35 8.93 6.88
C LYS A 32 -0.38 9.24 8.18
N VAL A 33 0.24 8.98 9.33
CA VAL A 33 -0.36 9.26 10.65
C VAL A 33 -0.80 10.72 10.76
N VAL A 34 0.08 11.65 10.37
CA VAL A 34 -0.23 13.09 10.35
C VAL A 34 -1.34 13.39 9.33
N GLY A 35 -1.29 12.77 8.16
CA GLY A 35 -2.30 12.93 7.10
C GLY A 35 -3.70 12.44 7.47
N ASP A 36 -3.79 11.32 8.18
CA ASP A 36 -5.05 10.76 8.65
C ASP A 36 -5.66 11.65 9.75
N LEU A 37 -4.84 12.13 10.69
CA LEU A 37 -5.29 13.10 11.70
C LEU A 37 -5.77 14.42 11.06
N ALA A 38 -5.04 14.93 10.07
CA ALA A 38 -5.43 16.15 9.36
C ALA A 38 -6.78 16.00 8.63
N GLN A 39 -6.99 14.86 7.96
CA GLN A 39 -8.26 14.57 7.29
C GLN A 39 -9.40 14.41 8.29
N PHE A 40 -9.14 13.74 9.43
CA PHE A 40 -10.08 13.63 10.54
C PHE A 40 -10.48 15.00 11.09
N MET A 41 -9.52 15.91 11.30
CA MET A 41 -9.79 17.28 11.76
C MET A 41 -10.69 18.03 10.78
N VAL A 42 -10.37 18.04 9.48
CA VAL A 42 -11.16 18.77 8.47
C VAL A 42 -12.55 18.17 8.29
N GLN A 43 -12.66 16.84 8.30
CA GLN A 43 -13.94 16.15 8.15
C GLN A 43 -14.89 16.47 9.29
N ASN A 44 -14.37 16.62 10.51
CA ASN A 44 -15.16 16.92 11.71
C ASN A 44 -15.19 18.42 12.06
N GLY A 45 -14.56 19.28 11.26
CA GLY A 45 -14.50 20.73 11.52
C GLY A 45 -13.76 21.10 12.80
N LEU A 46 -12.78 20.30 13.22
CA LEU A 46 -12.08 20.44 14.50
C LEU A 46 -10.84 21.33 14.38
N SER A 47 -10.68 22.26 15.33
CA SER A 47 -9.43 22.96 15.57
C SER A 47 -8.43 22.08 16.32
N ARG A 48 -7.17 22.55 16.41
CA ARG A 48 -6.14 21.87 17.21
C ARG A 48 -6.54 21.81 18.69
N GLU A 49 -6.99 22.94 19.21
CA GLU A 49 -7.36 23.12 20.61
C GLU A 49 -8.52 22.19 20.97
N GLU A 50 -9.51 22.04 20.07
CA GLU A 50 -10.63 21.11 20.27
C GLU A 50 -10.18 19.64 20.27
N VAL A 51 -9.24 19.26 19.40
CA VAL A 51 -8.67 17.90 19.38
C VAL A 51 -7.92 17.60 20.67
N GLU A 52 -7.07 18.52 21.15
CA GLU A 52 -6.29 18.34 22.37
C GLU A 52 -7.20 18.35 23.62
N ALA A 53 -8.21 19.22 23.65
CA ALA A 53 -9.14 19.33 24.76
C ALA A 53 -10.04 18.09 24.92
N ARG A 54 -10.49 17.50 23.80
CA ARG A 54 -11.44 16.38 23.74
C ARG A 54 -10.78 15.05 23.38
N ALA A 55 -9.48 14.92 23.62
CA ALA A 55 -8.68 13.76 23.22
C ALA A 55 -9.17 12.43 23.80
N ASP A 56 -9.90 12.45 24.91
CA ASP A 56 -10.52 11.29 25.56
C ASP A 56 -11.95 10.99 25.06
N GLU A 57 -12.58 11.89 24.31
CA GLU A 57 -13.93 11.69 23.75
C GLU A 57 -13.89 11.26 22.27
N LEU A 58 -12.90 11.76 21.54
CA LEU A 58 -12.82 11.59 20.08
C LEU A 58 -12.35 10.18 19.69
N SER A 59 -12.97 9.64 18.64
CA SER A 59 -12.55 8.38 18.02
C SER A 59 -11.53 8.65 16.91
N PHE A 60 -10.25 8.55 17.26
CA PHE A 60 -9.15 8.84 16.34
C PHE A 60 -8.96 7.76 15.26
N PRO A 61 -8.37 8.12 14.10
CA PRO A 61 -7.96 7.14 13.11
C PRO A 61 -7.00 6.10 13.69
N LEU A 62 -7.13 4.85 13.25
CA LEU A 62 -6.33 3.73 13.77
C LEU A 62 -4.82 4.00 13.68
N SER A 63 -4.33 4.62 12.60
CA SER A 63 -2.91 4.96 12.43
C SER A 63 -2.39 5.91 13.51
N VAL A 64 -3.23 6.82 14.00
CA VAL A 64 -2.90 7.74 15.11
C VAL A 64 -2.85 6.99 16.42
N VAL A 65 -3.83 6.13 16.68
CA VAL A 65 -3.85 5.28 17.87
C VAL A 65 -2.63 4.37 17.89
N GLU A 66 -2.33 3.65 16.80
CA GLU A 66 -1.20 2.73 16.70
C GLU A 66 0.16 3.43 16.85
N PHE A 67 0.29 4.64 16.29
CA PHE A 67 1.46 5.49 16.52
C PHE A 67 1.61 5.79 18.01
N LEU A 68 0.56 6.28 18.67
CA LEU A 68 0.58 6.62 20.08
C LEU A 68 0.82 5.39 20.96
N GLN A 69 0.35 4.21 20.56
CA GLN A 69 0.69 2.95 21.24
C GLN A 69 2.16 2.59 21.12
N GLY A 70 2.86 3.06 20.07
CA GLY A 70 4.28 2.84 19.84
C GLY A 70 4.60 1.80 18.77
N HIS A 71 3.62 1.37 17.96
CA HIS A 71 3.82 0.31 16.96
C HIS A 71 4.84 0.66 15.87
N ILE A 72 5.07 1.95 15.60
CA ILE A 72 6.09 2.43 14.64
C ILE A 72 7.34 2.99 15.33
N GLY A 73 7.54 2.65 16.61
CA GLY A 73 8.62 3.14 17.45
C GLY A 73 8.27 4.43 18.20
N SER A 74 9.24 4.93 18.97
CA SER A 74 9.09 6.12 19.79
C SER A 74 9.73 7.34 19.11
N PRO A 75 9.05 8.50 19.08
CA PRO A 75 9.64 9.72 18.52
C PRO A 75 10.78 10.25 19.40
N PRO A 76 11.77 10.97 18.82
CA PRO A 76 12.73 11.74 19.59
C PRO A 76 12.00 12.74 20.49
N GLY A 77 12.32 12.77 21.78
CA GLY A 77 11.61 13.61 22.77
C GLY A 77 10.39 12.96 23.41
N GLY A 78 10.02 11.74 22.99
CA GLY A 78 8.90 11.01 23.56
C GLY A 78 7.55 11.45 23.01
N PHE A 79 6.49 10.76 23.41
CA PHE A 79 5.14 11.04 22.93
C PHE A 79 4.56 12.31 23.59
N PRO A 80 3.65 13.04 22.90
CA PRO A 80 3.00 14.21 23.47
C PRO A 80 2.07 13.81 24.62
N GLU A 81 2.40 14.22 25.84
CA GLU A 81 1.55 14.07 27.03
C GLU A 81 0.95 15.44 27.43
N PRO A 82 -0.30 15.50 27.95
CA PRO A 82 -1.17 14.37 28.31
C PRO A 82 -1.97 13.79 27.14
N PHE A 83 -1.74 14.25 25.90
CA PHE A 83 -2.52 13.86 24.72
C PHE A 83 -2.54 12.34 24.51
N ARG A 84 -1.36 11.70 24.48
CA ARG A 84 -1.24 10.23 24.36
C ARG A 84 -2.05 9.52 25.43
N SER A 85 -1.89 9.88 26.69
CA SER A 85 -2.60 9.20 27.78
C SER A 85 -4.12 9.35 27.67
N ARG A 86 -4.62 10.50 27.21
CA ARG A 86 -6.05 10.72 26.97
C ARG A 86 -6.60 9.91 25.79
N VAL A 87 -5.87 9.84 24.68
CA VAL A 87 -6.28 9.06 23.50
C VAL A 87 -6.27 7.56 23.79
N LEU A 88 -5.21 7.07 24.45
CA LEU A 88 -5.04 5.64 24.68
C LEU A 88 -5.89 5.13 25.84
N LYS A 89 -6.11 5.92 26.89
CA LYS A 89 -6.76 5.45 28.13
C LYS A 89 -6.06 4.17 28.62
N ASP A 90 -6.78 3.06 28.61
CA ASP A 90 -6.32 1.72 29.02
C ASP A 90 -5.79 0.86 27.86
N LEU A 91 -5.72 1.39 26.64
CA LEU A 91 -5.19 0.67 25.49
C LEU A 91 -3.71 0.30 25.71
N PRO A 92 -3.29 -0.90 25.24
CA PRO A 92 -1.94 -1.39 25.46
C PRO A 92 -0.90 -0.49 24.78
N ARG A 93 0.27 -0.41 25.40
CA ARG A 93 1.41 0.36 24.93
C ARG A 93 2.56 -0.60 24.59
N VAL A 94 3.23 -0.34 23.49
CA VAL A 94 4.44 -1.03 23.07
C VAL A 94 5.63 -0.36 23.75
N GLU A 95 6.37 -1.12 24.53
CA GLU A 95 7.59 -0.68 25.18
C GLU A 95 8.81 -1.13 24.36
N GLY A 96 9.77 -0.22 24.15
CA GLY A 96 10.99 -0.50 23.39
C GLY A 96 10.76 -0.69 21.89
N ARG A 97 11.59 -1.53 21.25
CA ARG A 97 11.56 -1.76 19.80
C ARG A 97 10.42 -2.71 19.45
N PRO A 98 9.43 -2.34 18.61
CA PRO A 98 8.25 -3.16 18.33
C PRO A 98 8.56 -4.58 17.83
N GLY A 99 9.59 -4.72 17.00
CA GLY A 99 10.02 -6.02 16.48
C GLY A 99 10.85 -6.86 17.45
N ALA A 100 11.06 -6.44 18.70
CA ALA A 100 11.84 -7.22 19.68
C ALA A 100 11.02 -8.33 20.35
N SER A 101 9.71 -8.16 20.47
CA SER A 101 8.80 -9.13 21.06
C SER A 101 8.14 -10.06 20.04
N LEU A 102 8.35 -9.83 18.75
CA LEU A 102 7.77 -10.67 17.70
C LEU A 102 8.47 -12.03 17.65
N PRO A 103 7.71 -13.15 17.58
CA PRO A 103 8.30 -14.46 17.40
C PRO A 103 9.00 -14.56 16.03
N PRO A 104 10.06 -15.36 15.91
CA PRO A 104 10.63 -15.70 14.61
C PRO A 104 9.59 -16.32 13.68
N LEU A 105 9.61 -15.95 12.40
CA LEU A 105 8.76 -16.58 11.39
C LEU A 105 9.30 -17.96 11.02
N ASP A 106 8.42 -18.96 10.99
CA ASP A 106 8.74 -20.31 10.51
C ASP A 106 8.54 -20.39 8.99
N PHE A 107 9.63 -20.24 8.25
CA PHE A 107 9.64 -20.30 6.78
C PHE A 107 9.33 -21.70 6.23
N GLU A 108 9.64 -22.77 6.98
CA GLU A 108 9.36 -24.14 6.57
C GLU A 108 7.86 -24.44 6.66
N ALA A 109 7.22 -24.01 7.75
CA ALA A 109 5.78 -24.11 7.91
C ALA A 109 5.05 -23.28 6.83
N LEU A 110 5.49 -22.03 6.61
CA LEU A 110 4.93 -21.17 5.57
C LEU A 110 5.08 -21.81 4.18
N GLY A 111 6.25 -22.37 3.85
CA GLY A 111 6.48 -23.02 2.57
C GLY A 111 5.58 -24.23 2.31
N LYS A 112 5.36 -25.05 3.34
CA LYS A 112 4.42 -26.18 3.27
C LYS A 112 2.99 -25.71 3.07
N GLU A 113 2.57 -24.68 3.80
CA GLU A 113 1.23 -24.08 3.67
C GLU A 113 0.98 -23.55 2.25
N LEU A 114 1.91 -22.74 1.71
CA LEU A 114 1.79 -22.17 0.38
C LEU A 114 1.85 -23.24 -0.72
N GLY A 115 2.71 -24.24 -0.56
CA GLY A 115 2.79 -25.38 -1.48
C GLY A 115 1.48 -26.16 -1.54
N ALA A 116 0.85 -26.41 -0.40
CA ALA A 116 -0.45 -27.07 -0.33
C ALA A 116 -1.57 -26.20 -0.94
N ARG A 117 -1.52 -24.88 -0.74
CA ARG A 117 -2.53 -23.94 -1.24
C ARG A 117 -2.44 -23.73 -2.75
N HIS A 118 -1.23 -23.58 -3.31
CA HIS A 118 -1.01 -23.19 -4.70
C HIS A 118 -0.51 -24.33 -5.60
N GLY A 119 -0.38 -25.55 -5.06
CA GLY A 119 -0.09 -26.76 -5.84
C GLY A 119 1.37 -26.92 -6.29
N ALA A 120 2.27 -26.03 -5.89
CA ALA A 120 3.69 -26.11 -6.16
C ALA A 120 4.49 -25.47 -5.02
N PRO A 121 5.66 -26.02 -4.65
CA PRO A 121 6.55 -25.40 -3.67
C PRO A 121 6.89 -23.96 -4.08
N PRO A 122 6.78 -22.97 -3.16
CA PRO A 122 7.13 -21.59 -3.46
C PRO A 122 8.64 -21.41 -3.65
N ALA A 123 9.03 -20.47 -4.50
CA ALA A 123 10.42 -20.02 -4.55
C ALA A 123 10.80 -19.25 -3.27
N PRO A 124 12.10 -19.05 -2.97
CA PRO A 124 12.52 -18.23 -1.83
C PRO A 124 11.93 -16.81 -1.83
N GLU A 125 11.81 -16.19 -3.01
CA GLU A 125 11.24 -14.84 -3.18
C GLU A 125 9.72 -14.83 -2.93
N ASP A 126 9.04 -15.93 -3.24
CA ASP A 126 7.61 -16.12 -2.95
C ASP A 126 7.37 -16.19 -1.45
N LEU A 127 8.24 -16.90 -0.71
CA LEU A 127 8.17 -16.95 0.76
C LEU A 127 8.30 -15.56 1.38
N LEU A 128 9.25 -14.75 0.89
CA LEU A 128 9.43 -13.37 1.34
C LEU A 128 8.23 -12.49 1.00
N SER A 129 7.69 -12.64 -0.22
CA SER A 129 6.51 -11.92 -0.67
C SER A 129 5.28 -12.25 0.20
N ALA A 130 5.08 -13.53 0.50
CA ALA A 130 4.02 -14.01 1.38
C ALA A 130 4.23 -13.59 2.84
N ALA A 131 5.48 -13.53 3.32
CA ALA A 131 5.78 -13.05 4.68
C ALA A 131 5.48 -11.55 4.83
N LEU A 132 5.77 -10.75 3.80
CA LEU A 132 5.56 -9.30 3.81
C LEU A 132 4.09 -8.92 3.53
N TYR A 133 3.45 -9.60 2.59
CA TYR A 133 2.08 -9.32 2.14
C TYR A 133 1.27 -10.60 1.90
N PRO A 134 0.90 -11.36 2.96
CA PRO A 134 0.31 -12.71 2.81
C PRO A 134 -0.93 -12.74 1.91
N LYS A 135 -1.86 -11.79 2.14
CA LYS A 135 -3.10 -11.69 1.37
C LYS A 135 -2.87 -11.24 -0.07
N VAL A 136 -1.98 -10.26 -0.29
CA VAL A 136 -1.67 -9.77 -1.65
C VAL A 136 -1.00 -10.87 -2.47
N TYR A 137 -0.10 -11.63 -1.83
CA TYR A 137 0.54 -12.78 -2.45
C TYR A 137 -0.50 -13.83 -2.86
N ASP A 138 -1.40 -14.22 -1.96
CA ASP A 138 -2.45 -15.21 -2.24
C ASP A 138 -3.36 -14.79 -3.41
N GLU A 139 -3.77 -13.51 -3.39
CA GLU A 139 -4.54 -12.89 -4.46
C GLU A 139 -3.76 -12.87 -5.79
N PHE A 140 -2.47 -12.52 -5.77
CA PHE A 140 -1.60 -12.55 -6.94
C PHE A 140 -1.39 -13.95 -7.51
N ARG A 141 -1.26 -14.97 -6.66
CA ARG A 141 -1.15 -16.37 -7.08
C ARG A 141 -2.44 -16.85 -7.74
N THR A 142 -3.59 -16.49 -7.17
CA THR A 142 -4.91 -16.80 -7.75
C THR A 142 -5.12 -16.08 -9.09
N PHE A 143 -4.67 -14.82 -9.18
CA PHE A 143 -4.71 -14.05 -10.43
C PHE A 143 -3.86 -14.71 -11.52
N THR A 144 -2.60 -14.98 -11.22
CA THR A 144 -1.66 -15.56 -12.19
C THR A 144 -2.03 -16.98 -12.60
N SER A 145 -2.65 -17.79 -11.73
CA SER A 145 -3.20 -19.10 -12.12
C SER A 145 -4.39 -18.98 -13.08
N THR A 146 -5.17 -17.89 -12.97
CA THR A 146 -6.36 -17.66 -13.78
C THR A 146 -6.03 -17.04 -15.14
N PHE A 147 -5.13 -16.06 -15.16
CA PHE A 147 -4.88 -15.22 -16.35
C PHE A 147 -3.51 -15.46 -17.00
N GLY A 148 -2.64 -16.24 -16.36
CA GLY A 148 -1.28 -16.47 -16.85
C GLY A 148 -0.37 -15.25 -16.69
N PRO A 149 0.80 -15.24 -17.34
CA PRO A 149 1.83 -14.22 -17.15
C PRO A 149 1.51 -12.93 -17.92
N VAL A 150 0.60 -12.11 -17.40
CA VAL A 150 0.17 -10.86 -18.08
C VAL A 150 1.24 -9.76 -18.14
N SER A 151 2.38 -9.94 -17.49
CA SER A 151 3.52 -9.01 -17.54
C SER A 151 4.19 -8.91 -18.92
N CYS A 152 3.93 -9.86 -19.81
CA CYS A 152 4.40 -9.83 -21.19
C CYS A 152 3.57 -8.93 -22.13
N LEU A 153 2.42 -8.44 -21.65
CA LEU A 153 1.55 -7.56 -22.42
C LEU A 153 2.10 -6.13 -22.38
N GLY A 154 2.00 -5.42 -23.50
CA GLY A 154 2.22 -3.97 -23.52
C GLY A 154 1.25 -3.25 -22.60
N THR A 155 1.71 -2.18 -21.94
CA THR A 155 0.94 -1.46 -20.89
C THR A 155 -0.48 -1.09 -21.32
N ARG A 156 -0.68 -0.63 -22.57
CA ARG A 156 -2.01 -0.30 -23.09
C ARG A 156 -2.91 -1.54 -23.14
N LEU A 157 -2.42 -2.65 -23.70
CA LEU A 157 -3.17 -3.90 -23.81
C LEU A 157 -3.54 -4.47 -22.43
N PHE A 158 -2.61 -4.36 -21.47
CA PHE A 158 -2.86 -4.78 -20.10
C PHE A 158 -3.97 -3.96 -19.39
N LEU A 159 -4.01 -2.64 -19.59
CA LEU A 159 -4.99 -1.75 -18.93
C LEU A 159 -6.34 -1.70 -19.66
N GLU A 160 -6.32 -1.68 -20.98
CA GLU A 160 -7.49 -1.37 -21.81
C GLU A 160 -8.01 -2.58 -22.59
N GLY A 161 -7.18 -3.60 -22.79
CA GLY A 161 -7.45 -4.70 -23.71
C GLY A 161 -7.21 -4.33 -25.18
N PRO A 162 -7.30 -5.31 -26.10
CA PRO A 162 -7.23 -5.07 -27.53
C PRO A 162 -8.54 -4.43 -28.05
N THR A 163 -8.44 -3.59 -29.08
CA THR A 163 -9.63 -3.14 -29.81
C THR A 163 -10.12 -4.21 -30.80
N ILE A 164 -11.36 -4.07 -31.31
CA ILE A 164 -11.91 -5.03 -32.27
C ILE A 164 -11.00 -5.07 -33.51
N ALA A 165 -10.59 -6.28 -33.88
CA ALA A 165 -9.67 -6.56 -34.99
C ALA A 165 -8.25 -5.99 -34.82
N GLU A 166 -7.83 -5.67 -33.60
CA GLU A 166 -6.44 -5.32 -33.31
C GLU A 166 -5.55 -6.57 -33.22
N GLU A 167 -4.49 -6.59 -34.01
CA GLU A 167 -3.40 -7.56 -33.89
C GLU A 167 -2.33 -7.02 -32.93
N PHE A 168 -1.80 -7.88 -32.07
CA PHE A 168 -0.72 -7.53 -31.16
C PHE A 168 0.22 -8.70 -30.96
N GLU A 169 1.51 -8.37 -30.79
CA GLU A 169 2.53 -9.33 -30.41
C GLU A 169 2.64 -9.42 -28.89
N VAL A 170 2.82 -10.64 -28.42
CA VAL A 170 3.14 -10.91 -27.02
C VAL A 170 4.60 -11.31 -26.98
N GLY A 171 5.42 -10.50 -26.32
CA GLY A 171 6.82 -10.85 -26.09
C GLY A 171 6.88 -12.15 -25.31
N GLY A 172 7.57 -13.17 -25.83
CA GLY A 172 7.80 -14.41 -25.09
C GLY A 172 8.54 -14.07 -23.80
N GLY A 173 7.83 -13.99 -22.68
CA GLY A 173 8.45 -13.68 -21.40
C GLY A 173 9.42 -14.80 -21.05
N GLU A 174 10.68 -14.46 -20.77
CA GLU A 174 11.52 -15.35 -19.98
C GLU A 174 10.77 -15.58 -18.66
N GLY A 175 10.25 -16.79 -18.49
CA GLY A 175 9.53 -17.15 -17.28
C GLY A 175 10.40 -16.85 -16.07
N PHE A 176 9.82 -16.21 -15.05
CA PHE A 176 10.43 -16.17 -13.73
C PHE A 176 10.83 -17.60 -13.36
N GLY A 177 12.15 -17.82 -13.27
CA GLY A 177 12.76 -19.14 -13.36
C GLY A 177 12.36 -20.05 -12.21
N GLY A 178 11.75 -21.19 -12.55
CA GLY A 178 11.68 -22.38 -11.71
C GLY A 178 12.19 -23.56 -12.53
N GLY A 179 13.42 -23.98 -12.27
CA GLY A 179 14.10 -25.02 -13.04
C GLY A 179 13.41 -26.38 -12.94
N SER A 180 13.13 -26.99 -14.09
CA SER A 180 13.31 -28.42 -14.28
C SER A 180 13.77 -28.67 -15.71
N GLY A 181 14.92 -29.34 -15.85
CA GLY A 181 15.52 -29.65 -17.14
C GLY A 181 14.61 -30.56 -17.95
N GLY A 182 14.14 -30.04 -19.09
CA GLY A 182 13.41 -30.77 -20.11
C GLY A 182 13.81 -30.22 -21.47
N THR A 183 14.64 -30.97 -22.16
CA THR A 183 15.11 -30.73 -23.53
C THR A 183 13.95 -30.43 -24.49
N GLY A 184 14.12 -29.36 -25.27
CA GLY A 184 13.53 -29.10 -26.59
C GLY A 184 12.20 -29.78 -26.94
N ARG A 185 11.12 -29.00 -26.87
CA ARG A 185 10.10 -29.00 -27.93
C ARG A 185 9.79 -27.55 -28.26
N GLY A 186 9.96 -27.20 -29.52
CA GLY A 186 9.59 -25.89 -30.05
C GLY A 186 8.13 -25.59 -29.71
N LEU A 187 7.85 -24.32 -29.45
CA LEU A 187 6.50 -23.79 -29.27
C LEU A 187 5.74 -23.71 -30.62
N GLU A 188 5.90 -24.71 -31.49
CA GLU A 188 4.94 -25.01 -32.55
C GLU A 188 3.85 -25.89 -31.92
N GLY A 189 2.91 -25.28 -31.20
CA GLY A 189 1.85 -26.07 -30.57
C GLY A 189 0.94 -25.35 -29.58
N THR A 190 1.20 -24.09 -29.24
CA THR A 190 0.30 -23.29 -28.41
C THR A 190 -0.23 -22.08 -29.17
N GLY A 191 -0.72 -22.32 -30.39
CA GLY A 191 -1.83 -21.54 -30.93
C GLY A 191 -3.09 -21.86 -30.13
N ARG A 192 -3.14 -21.47 -28.85
CA ARG A 192 -4.40 -21.41 -28.13
C ARG A 192 -5.12 -20.18 -28.64
N HIS A 193 -5.97 -20.46 -29.62
CA HIS A 193 -7.03 -19.63 -30.13
C HIS A 193 -7.67 -18.81 -29.00
N TRP A 194 -7.41 -17.51 -28.98
CA TRP A 194 -8.05 -16.54 -28.11
C TRP A 194 -9.45 -16.14 -28.66
N GLU A 195 -10.16 -17.08 -29.29
CA GLU A 195 -11.58 -16.92 -29.64
C GLU A 195 -12.44 -17.16 -28.39
N GLY A 196 -12.48 -16.14 -27.56
CA GLY A 196 -13.24 -16.07 -26.32
C GLY A 196 -12.91 -14.84 -25.48
N THR A 197 -12.24 -13.87 -26.11
CA THR A 197 -11.41 -12.83 -25.48
C THR A 197 -12.21 -11.82 -24.66
N GLY A 198 -13.44 -11.49 -25.05
CA GLY A 198 -14.24 -10.48 -24.33
C GLY A 198 -14.44 -10.80 -22.85
N ARG A 199 -14.85 -12.03 -22.52
CA ARG A 199 -15.15 -12.45 -21.13
C ARG A 199 -13.91 -12.58 -20.25
N GLN A 200 -12.77 -12.93 -20.84
CA GLN A 200 -11.52 -13.10 -20.08
C GLN A 200 -10.84 -11.76 -19.80
N TRP A 201 -10.95 -10.77 -20.70
CA TRP A 201 -10.48 -9.40 -20.48
C TRP A 201 -11.35 -8.62 -19.48
N GLU A 202 -12.68 -8.79 -19.54
CA GLU A 202 -13.58 -8.28 -18.49
C GLU A 202 -13.21 -8.85 -17.11
N GLY A 203 -12.79 -10.12 -17.05
CA GLY A 203 -12.28 -10.76 -15.84
C GLY A 203 -10.99 -10.13 -15.31
N ILE A 204 -10.04 -9.77 -16.19
CA ILE A 204 -8.79 -9.08 -15.79
C ILE A 204 -9.12 -7.69 -15.25
N ARG A 205 -9.97 -6.92 -15.92
CA ARG A 205 -10.41 -5.60 -15.45
C ARG A 205 -11.14 -5.68 -14.10
N GLY A 206 -12.11 -6.60 -13.98
CA GLY A 206 -12.84 -6.82 -12.73
C GLY A 206 -11.93 -7.29 -11.59
N HIS A 207 -10.91 -8.08 -11.89
CA HIS A 207 -9.91 -8.47 -10.89
C HIS A 207 -9.04 -7.29 -10.46
N TRP A 208 -8.65 -6.37 -11.35
CA TRP A 208 -7.95 -5.13 -10.95
C TRP A 208 -8.81 -4.19 -10.12
N GLU A 209 -10.12 -4.13 -10.37
CA GLU A 209 -11.05 -3.38 -9.52
C GLU A 209 -11.18 -4.01 -8.12
N ALA A 210 -11.16 -5.34 -8.05
CA ALA A 210 -11.18 -6.11 -6.81
C ALA A 210 -9.85 -6.02 -6.03
N LEU A 211 -8.71 -6.18 -6.70
CA LEU A 211 -7.36 -5.96 -6.15
C LEU A 211 -7.11 -4.50 -5.80
N GLY A 212 -7.61 -3.56 -6.58
CA GLY A 212 -7.64 -2.15 -6.22
C GLY A 212 -8.59 -1.87 -5.05
N GLY A 213 -9.55 -2.77 -4.78
CA GLY A 213 -10.41 -2.78 -3.58
C GLY A 213 -9.68 -3.31 -2.34
N THR A 214 -8.99 -4.45 -2.43
CA THR A 214 -8.17 -5.01 -1.34
C THR A 214 -6.89 -4.21 -1.12
N GLY A 215 -6.32 -3.68 -2.19
CA GLY A 215 -5.32 -2.62 -2.24
C GLY A 215 -5.85 -1.23 -1.89
N ARG A 216 -7.16 -1.00 -1.69
CA ARG A 216 -7.67 0.17 -0.94
C ARG A 216 -7.68 -0.10 0.57
N GLY A 217 -7.78 -1.37 0.96
CA GLY A 217 -7.56 -1.83 2.32
C GLY A 217 -6.07 -1.86 2.73
N LEU A 218 -5.16 -2.08 1.78
CA LEU A 218 -3.70 -2.09 2.01
C LEU A 218 -3.00 -0.82 1.49
N GLY A 219 -3.44 -0.26 0.38
CA GLY A 219 -3.03 1.03 -0.21
C GLY A 219 -3.78 2.23 0.38
N GLY A 220 -3.96 2.21 1.70
CA GLY A 220 -3.94 3.46 2.47
C GLY A 220 -2.52 4.05 2.58
N THR A 221 -1.55 3.53 1.82
CA THR A 221 -0.14 3.92 1.78
C THR A 221 0.28 4.20 0.34
N GLY A 222 0.14 5.45 -0.10
CA GLY A 222 0.89 5.99 -1.24
C GLY A 222 0.22 5.96 -2.63
N ARG A 223 -0.18 7.17 -3.06
CA ARG A 223 -0.64 7.66 -4.39
C ARG A 223 -2.16 7.67 -4.59
N GLY A 224 -2.81 8.78 -4.98
CA GLY A 224 -2.33 10.11 -5.34
C GLY A 224 -2.89 10.53 -6.69
N LEU A 225 -3.64 11.64 -6.69
CA LEU A 225 -3.64 12.66 -7.75
C LEU A 225 -3.64 12.15 -9.20
N ASP A 226 -4.84 11.83 -9.71
CA ASP A 226 -5.07 11.86 -11.14
C ASP A 226 -5.20 13.31 -11.58
N GLY A 227 -4.21 13.77 -12.37
CA GLY A 227 -4.26 15.04 -13.07
C GLY A 227 -3.26 16.08 -12.57
N THR A 228 -2.00 15.93 -12.96
CA THR A 228 -1.07 17.02 -13.35
C THR A 228 0.31 16.44 -13.67
N GLY A 229 0.35 15.49 -14.60
CA GLY A 229 1.58 15.13 -15.29
C GLY A 229 1.89 16.19 -16.34
N ARG A 230 2.57 17.27 -15.94
CA ARG A 230 3.49 18.07 -16.77
C ARG A 230 4.16 19.12 -15.87
N HIS A 231 5.50 19.09 -15.87
CA HIS A 231 6.43 20.09 -15.34
C HIS A 231 6.90 19.96 -13.87
N TRP A 232 7.96 19.18 -13.65
CA TRP A 232 8.82 19.23 -12.45
C TRP A 232 10.32 19.25 -12.80
N GLU A 233 10.70 20.01 -13.83
CA GLU A 233 12.07 20.51 -13.94
C GLU A 233 12.05 22.00 -13.55
N GLY A 234 12.51 22.31 -12.33
CA GLY A 234 12.66 23.69 -11.87
C GLY A 234 11.96 24.01 -10.54
N THR A 235 12.34 23.34 -9.45
CA THR A 235 12.03 23.83 -8.08
C THR A 235 12.99 23.28 -7.03
N GLY A 236 14.21 22.91 -7.43
CA GLY A 236 15.30 22.51 -6.54
C GLY A 236 16.11 23.67 -5.94
N ARG A 237 15.68 24.92 -6.14
CA ARG A 237 16.32 26.12 -5.57
C ARG A 237 15.24 27.02 -5.00
N HIS A 238 14.82 26.78 -3.75
CA HIS A 238 14.13 27.75 -2.87
C HIS A 238 13.76 27.15 -1.49
N TRP A 239 14.68 26.38 -0.89
CA TRP A 239 14.51 25.86 0.48
C TRP A 239 15.51 26.43 1.51
N GLU A 240 16.32 27.42 1.13
CA GLU A 240 17.28 28.08 2.04
C GLU A 240 16.78 29.42 2.64
N ALA A 241 15.54 29.84 2.38
CA ALA A 241 15.07 31.19 2.75
C ALA A 241 14.02 31.25 3.88
N LEU A 242 13.85 30.19 4.70
CA LEU A 242 12.90 30.20 5.82
C LEU A 242 13.49 29.67 7.15
N GLY A 243 14.81 29.65 7.27
CA GLY A 243 15.52 29.43 8.53
C GLY A 243 16.24 30.71 8.94
N GLY A 244 15.54 31.60 9.65
CA GLY A 244 16.12 32.83 10.18
C GLY A 244 15.18 33.44 11.19
N ASP A 245 15.44 33.16 12.46
CA ASP A 245 15.46 34.09 13.60
C ASP A 245 16.39 33.48 14.67
#